data_AF-A0A557SRQ9-F1
#
_entry.id   AF-A0A557SRQ9-F1
#
_cell.length_a   1.000
_cell.length_b   1.000
_cell.length_c   1.000
_cell.angle_alpha   90.00
_cell.angle_beta   90.00
_cell.angle_gamma   90.00
#
_symmetry.space_group_name_H-M   'P 1'
#
loop_
_entity.id
_entity.type
_entity.pdbx_description
1 polymer ?
#
loop_
_entity_poly.entity_id
_entity_poly.type
_entity_poly.pdbx_seq_one_letter_code
_entity_poly.pdbx_strand_id
1 'polypeptide(L)' 'MTLSLNCKDAGDPVCTHTMYGDTEEELLENAKKHGIEVHGYTEESFKEEMAKNLEDFRKLIKTA' A
#
# COMPACT_ATOMS: atom_id res chain seq x y z
N MET A 1 -14.63 4.74 9.48
CA MET A 1 -14.20 5.47 8.28
C MET A 1 -13.22 4.55 7.62
N THR A 2 -13.51 4.09 6.41
CA THR A 2 -12.62 3.13 5.74
C THR A 2 -11.63 3.90 4.90
N LEU A 3 -10.36 3.57 5.03
CA LEU A 3 -9.28 4.10 4.20
C LEU A 3 -9.06 3.18 3.01
N SER A 4 -8.63 3.75 1.90
CA SER A 4 -8.35 3.02 0.68
C SER A 4 -7.09 3.55 0.00
N LEU A 5 -6.41 2.64 -0.70
CA LEU A 5 -5.27 2.95 -1.55
C LEU A 5 -5.35 2.08 -2.80
N ASN A 6 -5.10 2.66 -3.97
CA ASN A 6 -4.95 1.86 -5.19
C ASN A 6 -3.48 1.59 -5.47
N CYS A 7 -3.13 0.34 -5.79
CA CYS A 7 -1.75 -0.08 -6.00
C CYS A 7 -1.07 0.70 -7.14
N LYS A 8 -1.82 1.04 -8.20
CA LYS A 8 -1.33 1.85 -9.32
C LYS A 8 -0.83 3.22 -8.93
N ASP A 9 -1.47 3.81 -7.91
CA ASP A 9 -1.13 5.15 -7.46
C ASP A 9 0.15 5.10 -6.61
N ALA A 10 0.50 3.93 -6.06
CA ALA A 10 1.47 3.77 -4.99
C ALA A 10 2.75 3.01 -5.40
N GLY A 11 2.76 2.29 -6.52
CA GLY A 11 3.97 1.61 -6.98
C GLY A 11 3.90 0.96 -8.37
N ASP A 12 2.86 0.16 -8.65
CA ASP A 12 2.77 -0.62 -9.89
C ASP A 12 1.68 -0.06 -10.83
N PRO A 13 2.04 0.67 -11.91
CA PRO A 13 1.09 1.39 -12.74
C PRO A 13 0.07 0.50 -13.48
N VAL A 14 0.29 -0.82 -13.54
CA VAL A 14 -0.65 -1.76 -14.17
C VAL A 14 -1.53 -2.51 -13.16
N CYS A 15 -1.21 -2.44 -11.86
CA CYS A 15 -1.99 -3.10 -10.83
C CYS A 15 -3.21 -2.27 -10.40
N THR A 16 -4.40 -2.71 -10.79
CA THR A 16 -5.65 -2.00 -10.47
C THR A 16 -6.22 -2.36 -9.10
N HIS A 17 -5.55 -3.18 -8.29
CA HIS A 17 -6.06 -3.61 -6.99
C HIS A 17 -6.15 -2.44 -6.01
N THR A 18 -7.29 -2.33 -5.33
CA THR A 18 -7.49 -1.37 -4.24
C THR A 18 -7.44 -2.11 -2.92
N MET A 19 -6.54 -1.69 -2.04
CA MET A 19 -6.45 -2.15 -0.66
C MET A 19 -7.30 -1.25 0.24
N TYR A 20 -7.83 -1.83 1.31
CA TYR A 20 -8.68 -1.15 2.28
C TYR A 20 -8.20 -1.42 3.71
N GLY A 21 -8.56 -0.55 4.64
CA GLY A 21 -8.37 -0.75 6.07
C GLY A 21 -9.11 0.31 6.87
N ASP A 22 -9.58 0.00 8.08
CA ASP A 22 -10.26 0.97 8.93
C ASP A 22 -9.29 1.90 9.66
N THR A 23 -8.01 1.54 9.66
CA THR A 23 -6.89 2.35 10.15
C THR A 23 -5.76 2.40 9.12
N GLU A 24 -4.85 3.37 9.28
CA GLU A 24 -3.65 3.44 8.42
C GLU A 24 -2.78 2.19 8.58
N GLU A 25 -2.63 1.69 9.82
CA GLU A 25 -1.87 0.47 10.10
C GLU A 25 -2.44 -0.73 9.34
N GLU A 26 -3.75 -0.97 9.44
CA GLU A 26 -4.41 -2.06 8.74
C GLU A 26 -4.31 -1.92 7.21
N LEU A 27 -4.47 -0.70 6.68
CA LEU A 27 -4.31 -0.44 5.26
C LEU A 27 -2.87 -0.76 4.78
N LEU A 28 -1.86 -0.38 5.56
CA LEU A 28 -0.46 -0.66 5.27
C LEU A 28 -0.13 -2.15 5.39
N GLU A 29 -0.71 -2.87 6.36
CA GLU A 29 -0.57 -4.33 6.45
C GLU A 29 -1.18 -5.03 5.23
N ASN A 30 -2.36 -4.58 4.78
CA ASN A 30 -2.99 -5.10 3.58
C ASN A 30 -2.19 -4.76 2.31
N ALA A 31 -1.61 -3.55 2.23
CA ALA A 31 -0.69 -3.18 1.15
C ALA A 31 0.58 -4.04 1.16
N LYS A 32 1.16 -4.32 2.33
CA LYS A 32 2.31 -5.23 2.48
C LYS A 32 1.96 -6.62 1.99
N LYS A 33 0.84 -7.18 2.45
CA LYS A 33 0.38 -8.51 2.04
C LYS A 33 0.20 -8.59 0.53
N HIS A 34 -0.46 -7.60 -0.07
CA HIS A 34 -0.64 -7.52 -1.51
C HIS A 34 0.70 -7.46 -2.27
N GLY A 35 1.63 -6.61 -1.82
CA GLY A 35 2.96 -6.52 -2.41
C GLY A 35 3.71 -7.85 -2.39
N ILE A 36 3.68 -8.57 -1.25
CA ILE A 36 4.37 -9.86 -1.12
C ILE A 36 3.71 -10.94 -2.00
N GLU A 37 2.39 -11.09 -1.92
CA GLU A 37 1.68 -12.19 -2.56
C GLU A 37 1.52 -12.00 -4.08
N VAL A 38 1.36 -10.77 -4.56
CA VAL A 38 1.05 -10.48 -5.97
C VAL A 38 2.27 -9.96 -6.74
N HIS A 39 3.12 -9.17 -6.10
CA HIS A 39 4.27 -8.53 -6.74
C HIS A 39 5.62 -9.14 -6.32
N GLY A 40 5.60 -10.16 -5.45
CA GLY A 40 6.81 -10.87 -5.02
C GLY A 40 7.76 -10.02 -4.18
N TYR A 41 7.28 -8.93 -3.57
CA TYR A 41 8.08 -8.19 -2.59
C TYR A 41 8.49 -9.12 -1.45
N THR A 42 9.70 -8.92 -0.93
CA THR A 42 10.08 -9.43 0.38
C THR A 42 9.65 -8.45 1.46
N GLU A 43 9.53 -8.90 2.70
CA GLU A 43 9.27 -7.99 3.82
C GLU A 43 10.33 -6.89 3.95
N GLU A 44 11.59 -7.20 3.67
CA GLU A 44 12.69 -6.23 3.70
C GLU A 44 12.52 -5.17 2.61
N SER A 45 12.30 -5.59 1.36
CA SER A 45 12.09 -4.66 0.25
C SER A 45 10.87 -3.77 0.45
N PHE A 46 9.77 -4.31 0.99
CA PHE A 46 8.60 -3.50 1.32
C PHE A 46 8.89 -2.48 2.42
N LYS A 47 9.62 -2.88 3.47
CA LYS A 47 10.03 -1.96 4.54
C LYS A 47 10.93 -0.85 4.02
N GLU A 48 11.87 -1.15 3.13
CA GLU A 48 12.74 -0.15 2.51
C GLU A 48 11.94 0.85 1.66
N GLU A 49 10.98 0.37 0.87
CA GLU A 49 10.13 1.23 0.05
C GLU A 49 9.24 2.14 0.91
N MET A 50 8.67 1.60 1.99
CA MET A 50 7.93 2.41 2.95
C MET A 50 8.84 3.42 3.65
N ALA A 51 10.03 3.04 4.09
CA ALA A 51 10.96 3.96 4.75
C ALA A 51 11.35 5.15 3.85
N LYS A 52 11.43 4.94 2.53
CA LYS A 52 11.75 6.01 1.56
C LYS A 52 10.55 6.88 1.21
N ASN A 53 9.36 6.27 1.07
CA ASN A 53 8.21 6.91 0.41
C ASN A 53 6.96 7.03 1.30
N LEU A 54 7.03 6.77 2.62
CA LEU A 54 5.87 6.72 3.51
C LEU A 54 4.98 7.97 3.42
N GLU A 55 5.59 9.15 3.38
CA GLU A 55 4.83 10.40 3.30
C GLU A 55 4.07 10.56 1.99
N ASP A 56 4.66 10.12 0.87
CA ASP A 56 3.98 10.14 -0.42
C ASP A 56 2.88 9.07 -0.46
N PHE A 57 3.14 7.89 0.11
CA PHE A 57 2.13 6.84 0.27
C PHE A 57 0.90 7.35 1.05
N ARG A 58 1.12 8.09 2.13
CA ARG A 58 0.05 8.71 2.94
C ARG A 58 -0.79 9.72 2.17
N LYS A 59 -0.18 10.51 1.27
CA LYS A 59 -0.92 11.48 0.43
C LYS A 59 -1.87 10.80 -0.57
N LEU A 60 -1.62 9.54 -0.89
CA LEU A 60 -2.42 8.75 -1.82
C LEU A 60 -3.61 8.05 -1.15
N ILE A 61 -3.60 7.96 0.20
CA ILE A 61 -4.69 7.37 0.97
C ILE A 61 -5.95 8.23 0.84
N LYS A 62 -7.07 7.58 0.54
CA LYS A 62 -8.38 8.22 0.40
C LYS A 62 -9.35 7.65 1.42
N THR A 63 -10.22 8.49 1.98
CA THR A 63 -11.40 8.02 2.69
C THR A 63 -12.39 7.46 1.67
N ALA A 64 -12.78 6.20 1.85
CA ALA A 64 -13.75 5.48 1.04
C ALA A 64 -15.15 5.53 1.66
#